data_AF-A0A9E0TW47-F1
#
_entry.id   AF-A0A9E0TW47-F1
#
_cell.length_a   1.000
_cell.length_b   1.000
_cell.length_c   1.000
_cell.angle_alpha   90.00
_cell.angle_beta   90.00
_cell.angle_gamma   90.00
#
_symmetry.space_group_name_H-M   'P 1'
#
loop_
_entity.id
_entity.type
_entity.pdbx_description
1 polymer ?
#
loop_
_entity_poly.entity_id
_entity_poly.type
_entity_poly.pdbx_seq_one_letter_code
_entity_poly.pdbx_strand_id
1 'polypeptide(L)'
;GRAPLPYGQGLGFINGILNSKADAVGSALYISNMIDGYDVPGVHNATHGLWDVYEYIRGSRYKATTPVRLLHEMWDNFFDNSPAGSKFLQNCHSQGATHVRNALLDYSEERRQRIFVVAIAPGSYIDPKTCAKVIHYRAPWWRDFVPRIDSAGAERAKGTIVDLKSHPDAKFFDHEFQSPTYRGVLKQHIDKYIESGGQSL
;
A
#
# COMPACT_ATOMS: atom_id res chain seq x y z
N GLY A 1 8.51 -14.51 -17.70
CA GLY A 1 7.98 -13.52 -16.74
C GLY A 1 6.49 -13.40 -16.93
N ARG A 2 5.75 -12.84 -15.96
CA ARG A 2 4.34 -12.47 -16.14
C ARG A 2 4.27 -11.28 -17.11
N ALA A 3 3.16 -11.15 -17.85
CA ALA A 3 2.96 -10.03 -18.76
C ALA A 3 2.71 -8.75 -17.97
N PRO A 4 3.18 -7.57 -18.40
CA PRO A 4 2.82 -6.30 -17.76
C PRO A 4 1.33 -6.00 -17.95
N LEU A 5 0.80 -5.12 -17.11
CA LEU A 5 -0.53 -4.53 -17.31
C LEU A 5 -0.64 -3.80 -18.66
N PRO A 6 -1.87 -3.57 -19.18
CA PRO A 6 -2.08 -2.79 -20.38
C PRO A 6 -1.41 -1.41 -20.32
N TYR A 7 -0.95 -0.93 -21.47
CA TYR A 7 -0.22 0.34 -21.58
C TYR A 7 -0.97 1.51 -20.90
N GLY A 8 -0.26 2.27 -20.06
CA GLY A 8 -0.83 3.37 -19.26
C GLY A 8 -1.40 2.95 -17.90
N GLN A 9 -1.35 1.67 -17.55
CA GLN A 9 -1.75 1.15 -16.23
C GLN A 9 -0.53 0.63 -15.46
N GLY A 10 -0.47 0.92 -14.16
CA GLY A 10 0.62 0.53 -13.28
C GLY A 10 0.09 0.21 -11.90
N LEU A 11 0.49 -0.94 -11.36
CA LEU A 11 0.06 -1.42 -10.06
C LEU A 11 1.26 -1.97 -9.30
N GLY A 12 1.49 -1.50 -8.08
CA GLY A 12 2.62 -1.92 -7.25
C GLY A 12 2.21 -2.38 -5.85
N PHE A 13 3.16 -3.00 -5.17
CA PHE A 13 3.02 -3.45 -3.78
C PHE A 13 4.25 -3.15 -2.93
N ILE A 14 4.04 -2.92 -1.63
CA ILE A 14 5.11 -2.92 -0.61
C ILE A 14 4.61 -3.59 0.67
N ASN A 15 5.42 -4.53 1.18
CA ASN A 15 5.10 -5.31 2.38
C ASN A 15 5.35 -4.56 3.69
N GLY A 16 4.74 -5.09 4.75
CA GLY A 16 5.02 -4.72 6.13
C GLY A 16 6.33 -5.30 6.67
N ILE A 17 6.48 -5.24 7.99
CA ILE A 17 7.66 -5.78 8.68
C ILE A 17 7.60 -7.28 8.91
N LEU A 18 8.74 -7.87 9.27
CA LEU A 18 8.87 -9.30 9.55
C LEU A 18 8.39 -10.20 8.41
N ASN A 19 8.52 -9.69 7.18
CA ASN A 19 8.25 -10.46 5.96
C ASN A 19 9.59 -10.80 5.32
N SER A 20 9.81 -12.09 5.06
CA SER A 20 10.90 -12.52 4.19
C SER A 20 10.67 -12.00 2.77
N LYS A 21 11.71 -12.06 1.93
CA LYS A 21 11.55 -11.76 0.49
C LYS A 21 10.50 -12.66 -0.15
N ALA A 22 10.41 -13.92 0.28
CA ALA A 22 9.42 -14.86 -0.22
C ALA A 22 7.98 -14.44 0.15
N ASP A 23 7.76 -13.91 1.35
CA ASP A 23 6.44 -13.42 1.78
C ASP A 23 6.01 -12.17 0.99
N ALA A 24 6.96 -11.27 0.73
CA ALA A 24 6.72 -10.08 -0.10
C ALA A 24 6.36 -10.48 -1.54
N VAL A 25 7.10 -11.43 -2.12
CA VAL A 25 6.77 -12.01 -3.44
C VAL A 25 5.41 -12.71 -3.41
N GLY A 26 5.11 -13.49 -2.37
CA GLY A 26 3.82 -14.16 -2.21
C GLY A 26 2.65 -13.18 -2.19
N SER A 27 2.83 -12.01 -1.58
CA SER A 27 1.81 -10.96 -1.54
C SER A 27 1.64 -10.24 -2.89
N ALA A 28 2.72 -10.01 -3.63
CA ALA A 28 2.64 -9.50 -5.00
C ALA A 28 1.96 -10.53 -5.93
N LEU A 29 2.28 -11.82 -5.79
CA LEU A 29 1.63 -12.91 -6.52
C LEU A 29 0.15 -13.05 -6.15
N TYR A 30 -0.22 -12.83 -4.89
CA TYR A 30 -1.60 -12.81 -4.44
C TYR A 30 -2.41 -11.74 -5.17
N ILE A 31 -1.88 -10.52 -5.27
CA ILE A 31 -2.50 -9.43 -6.05
C ILE A 31 -2.53 -9.79 -7.53
N SER A 32 -1.42 -10.27 -8.08
CA SER A 32 -1.31 -10.65 -9.48
C SER A 32 -2.34 -11.71 -9.89
N ASN A 33 -2.63 -12.67 -9.00
CA ASN A 33 -3.67 -13.67 -9.23
C ASN A 33 -5.11 -13.07 -9.20
N MET A 34 -5.31 -11.87 -8.66
CA MET A 34 -6.59 -11.15 -8.75
C MET A 34 -6.78 -10.44 -10.10
N ILE A 35 -5.69 -10.24 -10.85
CA ILE A 35 -5.65 -9.56 -12.15
C ILE A 35 -5.12 -10.49 -13.24
N ASP A 36 -5.67 -11.71 -13.30
CA ASP A 36 -5.38 -12.68 -14.36
C ASP A 36 -3.88 -13.00 -14.58
N GLY A 37 -3.07 -12.82 -13.54
CA GLY A 37 -1.65 -13.12 -13.56
C GLY A 37 -0.76 -12.03 -14.17
N TYR A 38 -1.24 -10.79 -14.33
CA TYR A 38 -0.38 -9.66 -14.75
C TYR A 38 0.71 -9.35 -13.72
N ASP A 39 1.85 -8.86 -14.19
CA ASP A 39 2.99 -8.54 -13.34
C ASP A 39 2.66 -7.42 -12.34
N VAL A 40 3.12 -7.59 -11.10
CA VAL A 40 2.94 -6.64 -10.01
C VAL A 40 4.31 -6.36 -9.40
N PRO A 41 4.98 -5.26 -9.78
CA PRO A 41 6.24 -4.88 -9.14
C PRO A 41 6.06 -4.69 -7.63
N GLY A 42 7.04 -5.20 -6.87
CA GLY A 42 7.04 -5.18 -5.42
C GLY A 42 8.31 -4.57 -4.86
N VAL A 43 8.19 -3.64 -3.91
CA VAL A 43 9.31 -3.18 -3.08
C VAL A 43 9.36 -4.03 -1.82
N HIS A 44 10.49 -4.69 -1.57
CA HIS A 44 10.68 -5.46 -0.34
C HIS A 44 11.20 -4.58 0.79
N ASN A 45 10.39 -4.44 1.83
CA ASN A 45 10.83 -3.81 3.09
C ASN A 45 11.55 -4.83 3.98
N ALA A 46 12.88 -4.89 3.87
CA ALA A 46 13.72 -5.73 4.71
C ALA A 46 13.85 -5.11 6.12
N THR A 47 13.23 -5.72 7.13
CA THR A 47 13.25 -5.26 8.52
C THR A 47 13.67 -6.35 9.50
N HIS A 48 14.28 -5.94 10.61
CA HIS A 48 14.96 -6.82 11.55
C HIS A 48 14.22 -7.02 12.89
N GLY A 49 13.02 -6.44 13.11
CA GLY A 49 12.26 -6.59 14.36
C GLY A 49 11.00 -5.72 14.47
N LEU A 50 10.03 -6.13 15.31
CA LEU A 50 8.76 -5.40 15.54
C LEU A 50 8.93 -4.13 16.39
N TRP A 51 9.69 -4.22 17.49
CA TRP A 51 9.82 -3.15 18.49
C TRP A 51 10.68 -1.98 18.01
N ASP A 52 11.82 -2.27 17.39
CA ASP A 52 12.70 -1.25 16.80
C ASP A 52 11.98 -0.48 15.69
N VAL A 53 11.10 -1.16 14.95
CA VAL A 53 10.28 -0.52 13.93
C VAL A 53 9.22 0.38 14.55
N TYR A 54 8.60 -0.01 15.66
CA TYR A 54 7.61 0.81 16.34
C TYR A 54 8.21 2.13 16.83
N GLU A 55 9.36 2.04 17.50
CA GLU A 55 10.19 3.17 17.89
C GLU A 55 10.58 4.01 16.67
N TYR A 56 11.04 3.36 15.59
CA TYR A 56 11.39 4.01 14.34
C TYR A 56 10.19 4.73 13.71
N ILE A 57 9.01 4.13 13.58
CA ILE A 57 7.81 4.78 13.01
C ILE A 57 7.45 6.06 13.77
N ARG A 58 7.59 6.05 15.11
CA ARG A 58 7.35 7.24 15.94
C ARG A 58 8.45 8.30 15.76
N GLY A 59 9.71 7.89 15.56
CA GLY A 59 10.87 8.78 15.42
C GLY A 59 11.30 9.14 13.98
N SER A 60 10.82 8.43 12.95
CA SER A 60 11.28 8.50 11.55
C SER A 60 10.36 9.31 10.65
N ARG A 61 9.59 10.23 11.23
CA ARG A 61 8.84 11.21 10.45
C ARG A 61 9.81 11.85 9.43
N TYR A 62 9.52 11.69 8.13
CA TYR A 62 10.21 12.36 7.02
C TYR A 62 11.64 11.90 6.66
N LYS A 63 12.00 10.61 6.79
CA LYS A 63 13.30 10.09 6.30
C LYS A 63 13.16 9.27 5.01
N ALA A 64 13.99 9.59 4.00
CA ALA A 64 14.14 8.82 2.77
C ALA A 64 15.00 7.58 3.00
N THR A 65 14.35 6.44 3.24
CA THR A 65 15.00 5.13 3.44
C THR A 65 15.17 4.38 2.12
N THR A 66 15.91 3.26 2.12
CA THR A 66 16.02 2.39 0.93
C THR A 66 14.66 2.02 0.32
N PRO A 67 13.63 1.57 1.09
CA PRO A 67 12.29 1.37 0.54
C PRO A 67 11.67 2.61 -0.11
N VAL A 68 11.92 3.81 0.42
CA VAL A 68 11.43 5.06 -0.19
C VAL A 68 12.08 5.30 -1.55
N ARG A 69 13.42 5.16 -1.64
CA ARG A 69 14.13 5.27 -2.92
C ARG A 69 13.62 4.27 -3.96
N LEU A 70 13.41 3.01 -3.55
CA LEU A 70 12.90 1.96 -4.44
C LEU A 70 11.44 2.22 -4.87
N LEU A 71 10.61 2.84 -4.01
CA LEU A 71 9.27 3.28 -4.39
C LEU A 71 9.34 4.38 -5.45
N HIS A 72 10.23 5.37 -5.28
CA HIS A 72 10.44 6.41 -6.30
C HIS A 72 10.92 5.81 -7.62
N GLU A 73 11.92 4.93 -7.61
CA GLU A 73 12.40 4.25 -8.82
C GLU A 73 11.29 3.49 -9.56
N MET A 74 10.42 2.79 -8.82
CA MET A 74 9.27 2.08 -9.39
C MET A 74 8.25 3.05 -10.02
N TRP A 75 7.92 4.13 -9.32
CA TRP A 75 6.96 5.13 -9.81
C TRP A 75 7.52 5.93 -10.98
N ASP A 76 8.79 6.34 -10.92
CA ASP A 76 9.49 7.05 -11.99
C ASP A 76 9.54 6.19 -13.25
N ASN A 77 9.95 4.93 -13.13
CA ASN A 77 9.96 4.01 -14.25
C ASN A 77 8.57 3.85 -14.89
N PHE A 78 7.48 3.84 -14.09
CA PHE A 78 6.13 3.82 -14.64
C PHE A 78 5.80 5.14 -15.37
N PHE A 79 5.98 6.29 -14.71
CA PHE A 79 5.55 7.58 -15.25
C PHE A 79 6.37 8.02 -16.46
N ASP A 80 7.66 7.68 -16.51
CA ASP A 80 8.56 8.02 -17.62
C ASP A 80 8.27 7.19 -18.88
N ASN A 81 7.63 6.03 -18.71
CA ASN A 81 7.31 5.10 -19.81
C ASN A 81 5.80 5.01 -20.12
N SER A 82 4.98 5.89 -19.54
CA SER A 82 3.52 5.89 -19.72
C SER A 82 3.01 7.20 -20.31
N PRO A 83 1.82 7.22 -20.93
CA PRO A 83 1.21 8.45 -21.43
C PRO A 83 1.06 9.51 -20.33
N ALA A 84 1.10 10.78 -20.74
CA ALA A 84 0.82 11.89 -19.84
C ALA A 84 -0.56 11.70 -19.17
N GLY A 85 -0.63 11.95 -17.87
CA GLY A 85 -1.86 11.77 -17.08
C GLY A 85 -2.14 10.34 -16.63
N SER A 86 -1.30 9.35 -16.98
CA SER A 86 -1.39 7.99 -16.42
C SER A 86 -1.27 8.02 -14.90
N LYS A 87 -2.03 7.17 -14.21
CA LYS A 87 -2.03 7.05 -12.76
C LYS A 87 -1.58 5.68 -12.31
N PHE A 88 -0.97 5.60 -11.14
CA PHE A 88 -0.42 4.38 -10.56
C PHE A 88 -1.23 3.94 -9.34
N LEU A 89 -1.54 2.65 -9.21
CA LEU A 89 -2.16 2.06 -8.02
C LEU A 89 -1.11 1.45 -7.10
N GLN A 90 -0.87 2.06 -5.94
CA GLN A 90 0.02 1.55 -4.91
C GLN A 90 -0.77 0.81 -3.82
N ASN A 91 -0.53 -0.49 -3.68
CA ASN A 91 -0.98 -1.26 -2.51
C ASN A 91 0.12 -1.26 -1.45
N CYS A 92 -0.23 -1.08 -0.18
CA CYS A 92 0.73 -1.12 0.90
C CYS A 92 0.16 -1.75 2.17
N HIS A 93 1.05 -2.33 2.97
CA HIS A 93 0.67 -3.06 4.18
C HIS A 93 1.51 -2.66 5.38
N SER A 94 0.89 -2.45 6.55
CA SER A 94 1.61 -2.22 7.83
C SER A 94 2.67 -1.11 7.69
N GLN A 95 3.94 -1.34 8.03
CA GLN A 95 5.00 -0.33 7.85
C GLN A 95 5.25 0.05 6.38
N GLY A 96 4.88 -0.79 5.41
CA GLY A 96 4.87 -0.41 3.99
C GLY A 96 4.07 0.88 3.74
N ALA A 97 2.97 1.09 4.48
CA ALA A 97 2.21 2.35 4.42
C ALA A 97 3.00 3.56 4.94
N THR A 98 3.86 3.37 5.95
CA THR A 98 4.79 4.41 6.43
C THR A 98 5.78 4.80 5.34
N HIS A 99 6.34 3.83 4.62
CA HIS A 99 7.26 4.10 3.52
C HIS A 99 6.56 4.79 2.35
N VAL A 100 5.35 4.37 1.97
CA VAL A 100 4.55 5.07 0.95
C VAL A 100 4.26 6.50 1.38
N ARG A 101 3.84 6.74 2.63
CA ARG A 101 3.62 8.09 3.16
C ARG A 101 4.87 8.97 2.99
N ASN A 102 6.02 8.47 3.44
CA ASN A 102 7.27 9.23 3.37
C ASN A 102 7.69 9.48 1.92
N ALA A 103 7.54 8.48 1.06
CA ALA A 103 7.84 8.61 -0.37
C ALA A 103 6.95 9.66 -1.03
N LEU A 104 5.63 9.67 -0.78
CA LEU A 104 4.71 10.68 -1.32
C LEU A 104 5.04 12.11 -0.85
N LEU A 105 5.46 12.27 0.40
CA LEU A 105 5.81 13.58 0.96
C LEU A 105 7.07 14.18 0.33
N ASP A 106 8.02 13.32 -0.05
CA ASP A 106 9.29 13.67 -0.68
C ASP A 106 9.21 13.71 -2.22
N TYR A 107 8.08 13.29 -2.79
CA TYR A 107 7.87 13.22 -4.24
C TYR A 107 7.25 14.51 -4.79
N SER A 108 7.48 14.80 -6.08
CA SER A 108 6.93 15.99 -6.72
C SER A 108 5.40 15.98 -6.68
N GLU A 109 4.80 17.17 -6.49
CA GLU A 109 3.35 17.28 -6.39
C GLU A 109 2.64 16.74 -7.64
N GLU A 110 3.18 17.06 -8.82
CA GLU A 110 2.68 16.60 -10.11
C GLU A 110 2.62 15.06 -10.23
N ARG A 111 3.63 14.34 -9.71
CA ARG A 111 3.67 12.87 -9.78
C ARG A 111 2.86 12.23 -8.65
N ARG A 112 2.94 12.74 -7.42
CA ARG A 112 2.17 12.15 -6.29
C ARG A 112 0.66 12.32 -6.45
N GLN A 113 0.21 13.39 -7.11
CA GLN A 113 -1.21 13.58 -7.49
C GLN A 113 -1.68 12.66 -8.63
N ARG A 114 -0.82 11.75 -9.10
CA ARG A 114 -1.15 10.66 -10.02
C ARG A 114 -1.05 9.28 -9.36
N ILE A 115 -0.93 9.21 -8.03
CA ILE A 115 -0.85 7.94 -7.29
C ILE A 115 -2.13 7.72 -6.50
N PHE A 116 -2.76 6.57 -6.74
CA PHE A 116 -3.80 6.01 -5.89
C PHE A 116 -3.20 5.08 -4.86
N VAL A 117 -3.72 5.08 -3.63
CA VAL A 117 -3.22 4.23 -2.56
C VAL A 117 -4.34 3.43 -1.91
N VAL A 118 -4.14 2.12 -1.80
CA VAL A 118 -4.94 1.24 -0.94
C VAL A 118 -4.02 0.70 0.16
N ALA A 119 -4.26 1.17 1.38
CA ALA A 119 -3.46 0.84 2.54
C ALA A 119 -4.20 -0.17 3.42
N ILE A 120 -3.64 -1.37 3.57
CA ILE A 120 -4.18 -2.43 4.41
C ILE A 120 -3.45 -2.47 5.74
N ALA A 121 -4.21 -2.47 6.85
CA ALA A 121 -3.69 -2.51 8.20
C ALA A 121 -2.48 -1.58 8.41
N PRO A 122 -2.61 -0.27 8.07
CA PRO A 122 -1.45 0.62 7.97
C PRO A 122 -0.78 0.85 9.33
N GLY A 123 0.55 0.88 9.35
CA GLY A 123 1.33 1.33 10.52
C GLY A 123 1.42 2.87 10.63
N SER A 124 0.98 3.58 9.59
CA SER A 124 0.93 5.04 9.53
C SER A 124 -0.10 5.46 8.49
N TYR A 125 -0.93 6.45 8.83
CA TYR A 125 -1.93 6.95 7.88
C TYR A 125 -1.33 7.99 6.94
N ILE A 126 -1.83 7.97 5.70
CA ILE A 126 -1.48 8.89 4.62
C ILE A 126 -2.54 9.99 4.60
N ASP A 127 -2.10 11.25 4.57
CA ASP A 127 -3.02 12.38 4.47
C ASP A 127 -3.64 12.41 3.06
N PRO A 128 -4.98 12.51 2.91
CA PRO A 128 -5.64 12.52 1.61
C PRO A 128 -5.18 13.64 0.67
N LYS A 129 -4.51 14.69 1.17
CA LYS A 129 -3.93 15.76 0.34
C LYS A 129 -2.59 15.40 -0.31
N THR A 130 -1.96 14.30 0.09
CA THR A 130 -0.60 13.93 -0.35
C THR A 130 -0.56 13.09 -1.62
N CYS A 131 -1.70 12.58 -2.09
CA CYS A 131 -1.80 11.77 -3.30
C CYS A 131 -3.16 11.96 -3.97
N ALA A 132 -3.35 11.34 -5.15
CA ALA A 132 -4.57 11.49 -5.93
C ALA A 132 -5.81 11.01 -5.16
N LYS A 133 -5.69 9.86 -4.50
CA LYS A 133 -6.72 9.28 -3.63
C LYS A 133 -6.10 8.21 -2.74
N VAL A 134 -6.54 8.13 -1.49
CA VAL A 134 -6.16 7.05 -0.57
C VAL A 134 -7.37 6.51 0.17
N ILE A 135 -7.36 5.21 0.41
CA ILE A 135 -8.29 4.51 1.30
C ILE A 135 -7.48 3.60 2.22
N HIS A 136 -7.84 3.60 3.51
CA HIS A 136 -7.19 2.81 4.55
C HIS A 136 -8.19 1.80 5.10
N TYR A 137 -7.84 0.51 5.05
CA TYR A 137 -8.63 -0.55 5.64
C TYR A 137 -7.98 -1.09 6.90
N ARG A 138 -8.78 -1.32 7.94
CA ARG A 138 -8.32 -1.92 9.20
C ARG A 138 -9.36 -2.87 9.76
N ALA A 139 -8.90 -3.96 10.35
CA ALA A 139 -9.74 -4.82 11.18
C ALA A 139 -10.13 -4.11 12.50
N PRO A 140 -11.10 -4.65 13.27
CA PRO A 140 -11.51 -4.09 14.55
C PRO A 140 -10.32 -4.02 15.52
N TRP A 141 -10.31 -3.01 16.39
CA TRP A 141 -9.15 -2.70 17.25
C TRP A 141 -8.66 -3.87 18.11
N TRP A 142 -9.58 -4.76 18.53
CA TRP A 142 -9.28 -5.94 19.36
C TRP A 142 -8.75 -7.13 18.56
N ARG A 143 -8.83 -7.07 17.22
CA ARG A 143 -8.24 -8.02 16.27
C ARG A 143 -6.95 -7.50 15.66
N ASP A 144 -6.82 -6.18 15.54
CA ASP A 144 -5.61 -5.52 15.06
C ASP A 144 -5.45 -4.12 15.69
N PHE A 145 -4.49 -4.01 16.62
CA PHE A 145 -4.17 -2.76 17.29
C PHE A 145 -3.14 -1.91 16.52
N VAL A 146 -2.46 -2.46 15.50
CA VAL A 146 -1.37 -1.76 14.80
C VAL A 146 -1.84 -0.44 14.19
N PRO A 147 -2.96 -0.37 13.47
CA PRO A 147 -3.47 0.89 12.94
C PRO A 147 -3.94 1.88 13.99
N ARG A 148 -4.01 1.51 15.28
CA ARG A 148 -4.45 2.40 16.38
C ARG A 148 -3.30 3.16 17.02
N ILE A 149 -2.07 2.87 16.61
CA ILE A 149 -0.86 3.50 17.12
C ILE A 149 -0.71 4.94 16.61
N ASP A 150 -1.01 5.17 15.33
CA ASP A 150 -0.86 6.49 14.69
C ASP A 150 -2.15 7.31 14.84
N SER A 151 -2.56 7.61 16.08
CA SER A 151 -3.79 8.38 16.36
C SER A 151 -3.79 9.75 15.69
N ALA A 152 -2.63 10.42 15.65
CA ALA A 152 -2.50 11.72 14.99
C ALA A 152 -2.65 11.60 13.46
N GLY A 153 -2.12 10.55 12.84
CA GLY A 153 -2.37 10.25 11.44
C GLY A 153 -3.82 9.89 11.17
N ALA A 154 -4.46 9.15 12.08
CA ALA A 154 -5.86 8.77 11.96
C ALA A 154 -6.77 10.00 11.91
N GLU A 155 -6.51 11.02 12.75
CA GLU A 155 -7.26 12.28 12.71
C GLU A 155 -7.11 13.00 11.36
N ARG A 156 -5.89 13.06 10.82
CA ARG A 156 -5.65 13.66 9.49
C ARG A 156 -6.34 12.89 8.37
N ALA A 157 -6.45 11.57 8.51
CA ALA A 157 -7.00 10.67 7.49
C ALA A 157 -8.46 10.27 7.71
N LYS A 158 -9.18 10.87 8.67
CA LYS A 158 -10.49 10.39 9.16
C LYS A 158 -11.54 10.08 8.10
N GLY A 159 -11.55 10.81 6.98
CA GLY A 159 -12.49 10.60 5.86
C GLY A 159 -12.13 9.44 4.92
N THR A 160 -11.02 8.74 5.16
CA THR A 160 -10.49 7.68 4.28
C THR A 160 -10.32 6.34 4.98
N ILE A 161 -10.67 6.25 6.26
CA ILE A 161 -10.47 5.05 7.08
C ILE A 161 -11.76 4.25 7.11
N VAL A 162 -11.66 2.96 6.80
CA VAL A 162 -12.76 2.01 6.81
C VAL A 162 -12.42 0.86 7.76
N ASP A 163 -13.22 0.73 8.82
CA ASP A 163 -13.19 -0.42 9.71
C ASP A 163 -13.99 -1.57 9.10
N LEU A 164 -13.33 -2.70 8.87
CA LEU A 164 -13.96 -3.92 8.37
C LEU A 164 -14.26 -4.87 9.52
N LYS A 165 -15.34 -5.64 9.41
CA LYS A 165 -15.56 -6.78 10.30
C LYS A 165 -14.58 -7.88 9.91
N SER A 166 -13.82 -8.41 10.88
CA SER A 166 -12.95 -9.56 10.63
C SER A 166 -13.73 -10.75 10.11
N HIS A 167 -13.18 -11.41 9.10
CA HIS A 167 -13.72 -12.65 8.56
C HIS A 167 -13.62 -13.77 9.62
N PRO A 168 -14.59 -14.71 9.68
CA PRO A 168 -14.54 -15.85 10.61
C PRO A 168 -13.24 -16.66 10.51
N ASP A 169 -12.73 -16.83 9.28
CA ASP A 169 -11.50 -17.58 9.00
C ASP A 169 -10.21 -16.76 9.15
N ALA A 170 -10.31 -15.48 9.55
CA ALA A 170 -9.11 -14.69 9.82
C ALA A 170 -8.41 -15.16 11.11
N LYS A 171 -7.08 -15.11 11.11
CA LYS A 171 -6.27 -15.36 12.32
C LYS A 171 -6.68 -14.45 13.46
N PHE A 172 -6.49 -14.91 14.70
CA PHE A 172 -6.86 -14.14 15.89
C PHE A 172 -6.34 -12.70 15.85
N PHE A 173 -5.07 -12.54 15.48
CA PHE A 173 -4.48 -11.26 15.10
C PHE A 173 -4.66 -11.05 13.58
N ASP A 174 -5.65 -10.23 13.21
CA ASP A 174 -6.11 -10.04 11.82
C ASP A 174 -5.31 -8.94 11.10
N HIS A 175 -4.00 -9.10 11.12
CA HIS A 175 -3.04 -8.10 10.62
C HIS A 175 -2.37 -8.51 9.30
N GLU A 176 -2.64 -9.71 8.76
CA GLU A 176 -1.98 -10.17 7.54
C GLU A 176 -2.56 -9.51 6.30
N PHE A 177 -1.70 -9.11 5.35
CA PHE A 177 -2.13 -8.52 4.09
C PHE A 177 -3.09 -9.43 3.31
N GLN A 178 -2.81 -10.73 3.31
CA GLN A 178 -3.60 -11.75 2.62
C GLN A 178 -4.81 -12.24 3.44
N SER A 179 -5.13 -11.59 4.56
CA SER A 179 -6.29 -11.98 5.36
C SER A 179 -7.58 -11.96 4.52
N PRO A 180 -8.46 -12.96 4.66
CA PRO A 180 -9.74 -12.99 3.97
C PRO A 180 -10.61 -11.76 4.26
N THR A 181 -10.39 -11.08 5.40
CA THR A 181 -11.04 -9.81 5.75
C THR A 181 -10.85 -8.73 4.67
N TYR A 182 -9.66 -8.65 4.06
CA TYR A 182 -9.33 -7.57 3.11
C TYR A 182 -9.53 -7.96 1.65
N ARG A 183 -9.71 -9.26 1.35
CA ARG A 183 -9.76 -9.78 -0.02
C ARG A 183 -10.81 -9.10 -0.89
N GLY A 184 -12.02 -8.93 -0.37
CA GLY A 184 -13.13 -8.35 -1.12
C GLY A 184 -12.87 -6.90 -1.53
N VAL A 185 -12.42 -6.07 -0.57
CA VAL A 185 -12.14 -4.65 -0.82
C VAL A 185 -10.90 -4.43 -1.69
N LEU A 186 -9.87 -5.26 -1.53
CA LEU A 186 -8.69 -5.24 -2.40
C LEU A 186 -9.09 -5.53 -3.85
N LYS A 187 -9.81 -6.64 -4.08
CA LYS A 187 -10.27 -7.00 -5.41
C LYS A 187 -11.15 -5.91 -6.02
N GLN A 188 -12.10 -5.36 -5.25
CA GLN A 188 -12.97 -4.29 -5.72
C GLN A 188 -12.20 -3.07 -6.23
N HIS A 189 -11.19 -2.58 -5.50
CA HIS A 189 -10.41 -1.43 -5.94
C HIS A 189 -9.52 -1.73 -7.13
N ILE A 190 -8.94 -2.92 -7.16
CA ILE A 190 -8.11 -3.35 -8.27
C ILE A 190 -8.95 -3.48 -9.54
N ASP A 191 -10.08 -4.17 -9.48
CA ASP A 191 -11.00 -4.34 -10.62
C ASP A 191 -11.43 -2.98 -11.16
N LYS A 192 -11.88 -2.08 -10.27
CA LYS A 192 -12.28 -0.72 -10.66
C LYS A 192 -11.14 0.08 -11.30
N TYR A 193 -9.91 -0.08 -10.81
CA TYR A 193 -8.74 0.55 -11.41
C TYR A 193 -8.49 0.02 -12.83
N ILE A 194 -8.50 -1.30 -13.02
CA ILE A 194 -8.29 -1.94 -14.32
C ILE A 194 -9.41 -1.59 -15.31
N GLU A 195 -10.68 -1.74 -14.91
CA GLU A 195 -11.86 -1.47 -15.74
C GLU A 195 -11.95 -0.01 -16.20
N SER A 196 -11.45 0.92 -15.38
CA SER A 196 -11.40 2.34 -15.72
C SER A 196 -10.21 2.74 -16.60
N GLY A 197 -9.37 1.79 -17.04
CA GLY A 197 -8.14 2.09 -17.77
C GLY A 197 -7.10 2.80 -16.90
N GLY A 198 -7.08 2.51 -15.59
CA GLY A 198 -6.17 3.10 -14.62
C GLY A 198 -6.58 4.47 -14.09
N GLN A 199 -7.83 4.91 -14.30
CA GLN A 199 -8.24 6.30 -14.00
C GLN A 199 -9.04 6.48 -12.71
N SER A 200 -9.49 5.38 -12.09
CA SER A 200 -10.40 5.39 -10.95
C SER A 200 -9.97 4.44 -9.82
N LEU A 201 -10.44 4.76 -8.61
CA LEU A 201 -10.28 3.96 -7.39
C LEU A 201 -11.60 3.89 -6.61
#